data_AF-A0A9D6MIJ9-F1
#
_entry.id   AF-A0A9D6MIJ9-F1
#
_cell.length_a   1.000
_cell.length_b   1.000
_cell.length_c   1.000
_cell.angle_alpha   90.00
_cell.angle_beta   90.00
_cell.angle_gamma   90.00
#
_symmetry.space_group_name_H-M   'P 1'
#
loop_
_entity.id
_entity.type
_entity.pdbx_description
1 polymer ?
#
loop_
_entity_poly.entity_id
_entity_poly.type
_entity_poly.pdbx_seq_one_letter_code
_entity_poly.pdbx_strand_id
1 'polypeptide(L)' 'MGMKEVTDLIGPPTDSNRYITGKAFIPYYFGDDRARVEWHYKGIGRITFSAGGAFGQRASVQWVEYDPNEIGYVR' A
#
# COMPACT_ATOMS: atom_id res chain seq x y z
N MET A 1 6.59 8.41 -4.08
CA MET A 1 5.18 8.72 -4.42
C MET A 1 4.30 8.45 -3.20
N GLY A 2 3.53 9.44 -2.78
CA GLY A 2 2.61 9.32 -1.64
C GLY A 2 1.20 8.91 -2.07
N MET A 3 0.38 8.44 -1.13
CA MET A 3 -1.02 8.05 -1.42
C MET A 3 -1.82 9.15 -2.11
N LYS A 4 -1.69 10.41 -1.66
CA LYS A 4 -2.37 11.56 -2.30
C LYS A 4 -1.98 11.73 -3.77
N GLU A 5 -0.69 11.61 -4.07
CA GLU A 5 -0.17 11.74 -5.42
C GLU A 5 -0.73 10.64 -6.33
N VAL A 6 -0.87 9.41 -5.83
CA VAL A 6 -1.52 8.31 -6.56
C VAL A 6 -2.99 8.61 -6.82
N THR A 7 -3.73 9.04 -5.79
CA THR A 7 -5.15 9.40 -5.96
C THR A 7 -5.35 10.54 -6.95
N ASP A 8 -4.46 11.54 -6.95
CA ASP A 8 -4.52 12.66 -7.90
C ASP A 8 -4.21 12.21 -9.34
N LEU A 9 -3.42 11.14 -9.54
CA LEU A 9 -3.03 10.63 -10.86
C LEU A 9 -4.04 9.64 -11.47
N ILE A 10 -4.53 8.68 -10.68
CA ILE A 10 -5.34 7.56 -11.20
C ILE A 10 -6.70 7.42 -10.51
N GLY A 11 -7.03 8.33 -9.58
CA GLY A 11 -8.27 8.31 -8.83
C GLY A 11 -8.23 7.43 -7.58
N PRO A 12 -9.34 7.41 -6.81
CA PRO A 12 -9.47 6.57 -5.63
C PRO A 12 -9.48 5.07 -6.00
N PRO A 13 -8.96 4.18 -5.13
CA PRO A 13 -9.01 2.74 -5.36
C PRO A 13 -10.44 2.20 -5.29
N THR A 14 -10.66 1.02 -5.89
CA THR A 14 -11.94 0.29 -5.76
C THR A 14 -12.11 -0.22 -4.34
N ASP A 15 -11.04 -0.75 -3.75
CA ASP A 15 -11.00 -1.22 -2.38
C ASP A 15 -9.59 -1.10 -1.81
N SER A 16 -9.46 -1.15 -0.49
CA SER A 16 -8.17 -1.04 0.19
C SER A 16 -8.04 -2.03 1.34
N ASN A 17 -6.89 -2.71 1.41
CA ASN A 17 -6.51 -3.55 2.54
C ASN A 17 -5.38 -2.91 3.34
N ARG A 18 -5.29 -3.26 4.62
CA ARG A 18 -4.12 -2.94 5.46
C ARG A 18 -3.76 -4.14 6.32
N TYR A 19 -2.49 -4.55 6.27
CA TYR A 19 -1.98 -5.65 7.07
C TYR A 19 -0.61 -5.34 7.65
N ILE A 20 -0.29 -6.02 8.75
CA ILE A 20 1.00 -5.93 9.44
C ILE A 20 1.97 -6.91 8.76
N THR A 21 3.22 -6.51 8.56
CA THR A 21 4.26 -7.40 8.02
C THR A 21 5.03 -8.07 9.15
N GLY A 22 5.80 -9.12 8.84
CA GLY A 22 6.71 -9.74 9.81
C GLY A 22 7.75 -8.77 10.40
N LYS A 23 8.04 -7.65 9.70
CA LYS A 23 9.01 -6.64 10.18
C LYS A 23 8.51 -5.86 11.39
N ALA A 24 7.20 -5.87 11.67
CA ALA A 24 6.65 -5.23 12.86
C ALA A 24 7.15 -5.85 14.17
N PHE A 25 7.59 -7.11 14.13
CA PHE A 25 8.00 -7.91 15.29
C PHE A 25 9.53 -7.98 15.48
N ILE A 26 10.31 -7.35 14.60
CA ILE A 26 11.76 -7.27 14.75
C ILE A 26 12.08 -6.22 15.83
N PRO A 27 12.77 -6.59 16.93
CA PRO A 27 13.17 -5.62 17.94
C PRO A 27 13.99 -4.48 17.32
N TYR A 28 13.72 -3.24 17.74
CA TYR A 28 14.39 -2.02 17.27
C TYR A 28 14.25 -1.71 15.77
N TYR A 29 13.31 -2.37 15.06
CA TYR A 29 12.98 -1.99 13.69
C TYR A 29 12.00 -0.81 13.66
N PHE A 30 12.51 0.36 13.29
CA PHE A 30 11.75 1.61 13.15
C PHE A 30 11.55 2.05 11.69
N GLY A 31 11.79 1.13 10.76
CA GLY A 31 11.51 1.34 9.34
C GLY A 31 10.02 1.47 9.05
N ASP A 32 9.70 1.85 7.82
CA ASP A 32 8.35 2.15 7.35
C ASP A 32 7.56 0.92 6.87
N ASP A 33 8.23 -0.20 6.61
CA ASP A 33 7.61 -1.44 6.12
C ASP A 33 7.11 -2.37 7.25
N ARG A 34 6.64 -1.82 8.36
CA ARG A 34 6.04 -2.59 9.49
C ARG A 34 4.60 -3.00 9.20
N ALA A 35 3.92 -2.22 8.38
CA ALA A 35 2.62 -2.53 7.85
C ALA A 35 2.57 -2.05 6.41
N ARG A 36 1.68 -2.66 5.63
CA ARG A 36 1.42 -2.30 4.24
C ARG A 36 -0.04 -1.95 4.07
N VAL A 37 -0.29 -1.06 3.11
CA VAL A 37 -1.61 -0.73 2.63
C VAL A 37 -1.66 -1.12 1.17
N GLU A 38 -2.62 -1.94 0.78
CA GLU A 38 -2.84 -2.34 -0.61
C GLU A 38 -4.07 -1.62 -1.13
N TRP A 39 -3.94 -1.04 -2.32
CA TRP A 39 -5.02 -0.43 -3.07
C TRP A 39 -5.28 -1.26 -4.30
N HIS A 40 -6.52 -1.71 -4.45
CA HIS A 40 -6.96 -2.53 -5.58
C HIS A 40 -7.75 -1.67 -6.55
N TYR A 41 -7.40 -1.76 -7.82
CA TYR A 41 -8.04 -1.08 -8.93
C TYR A 41 -8.60 -2.15 -9.88
N LYS A 42 -9.92 -2.28 -9.90
CA LYS A 42 -10.60 -3.29 -10.73
C LYS A 42 -10.19 -3.19 -12.19
N GLY A 43 -9.71 -4.29 -12.76
CA GLY A 43 -9.28 -4.39 -14.16
C GLY A 43 -7.99 -3.65 -14.51
N ILE A 44 -7.25 -3.14 -13.52
CA ILE A 44 -5.98 -2.43 -13.71
C ILE A 44 -4.87 -3.12 -12.94
N GLY A 45 -5.13 -3.49 -11.68
CA GLY A 45 -4.14 -4.12 -10.81
C GLY A 45 -4.13 -3.51 -9.42
N ARG A 46 -2.99 -3.59 -8.75
CA ARG A 46 -2.85 -3.18 -7.35
C ARG A 46 -1.60 -2.34 -7.10
N ILE A 47 -1.70 -1.47 -6.11
CA ILE A 47 -0.58 -0.66 -5.61
C ILE A 47 -0.41 -0.95 -4.14
N THR A 48 0.81 -1.29 -3.75
CA THR A 48 1.17 -1.55 -2.35
C THR A 48 2.00 -0.39 -1.82
N PHE A 49 1.57 0.15 -0.68
CA PHE A 49 2.23 1.21 0.05
C PHE A 49 2.82 0.68 1.35
N SER A 50 3.94 1.27 1.80
CA SER A 50 4.32 1.18 3.20
C SER A 50 3.34 2.00 4.04
N ALA A 51 3.01 1.55 5.24
CA ALA A 51 2.06 2.26 6.13
C ALA A 51 2.70 3.45 6.88
N GLY A 52 3.96 3.78 6.57
CA GLY A 52 4.76 4.75 7.31
C GLY A 52 5.48 4.12 8.49
N GLY A 53 6.48 4.83 9.01
CA GLY A 53 7.36 4.35 10.08
C GLY A 53 7.12 5.05 11.42
N ALA A 54 7.84 4.59 12.45
CA ALA A 54 7.64 5.01 13.83
C ALA A 54 7.92 6.50 14.10
N PHE A 55 8.68 7.17 13.22
CA PHE A 55 9.14 8.55 13.41
C PHE A 55 8.59 9.51 12.34
N GLY A 56 7.34 9.31 11.95
CA GLY A 56 6.67 10.19 10.98
C GLY A 56 7.12 9.98 9.53
N GLN A 57 7.79 8.86 9.23
CA GLN A 57 8.02 8.48 7.83
C GLN A 57 6.66 8.29 7.16
N ARG A 58 6.44 8.99 6.05
CA ARG A 58 5.18 8.96 5.31
C ARG A 58 5.05 7.65 4.53
N ALA A 59 3.80 7.24 4.32
CA ALA A 59 3.49 6.14 3.42
C ALA A 59 4.04 6.41 2.02
N SER A 60 4.69 5.40 1.44
CA SER A 60 5.29 5.48 0.11
C SER A 60 4.94 4.25 -0.71
N VAL A 61 4.84 4.41 -2.03
CA VAL A 61 4.65 3.29 -2.96
C VAL A 61 5.86 2.36 -2.91
N GLN A 62 5.60 1.08 -2.68
CA GLN A 62 6.61 0.02 -2.62
C GLN A 62 6.53 -0.88 -3.85
N TRP A 63 5.30 -1.23 -4.28
CA TRP A 63 5.07 -2.05 -5.47
C TRP A 63 3.89 -1.50 -6.28
N VAL A 64 4.02 -1.62 -7.60
CA VAL A 64 2.95 -1.39 -8.56
C VAL A 64 2.86 -2.65 -9.41
N GLU A 65 1.69 -3.29 -9.37
CA GLU A 65 1.45 -4.54 -10.08
C GLU A 65 0.29 -4.33 -11.05
N TYR A 66 0.57 -4.58 -12.33
CA TYR A 66 -0.45 -4.55 -13.36
C TYR A 66 -1.11 -5.92 -13.46
N ASP A 67 -2.43 -5.97 -13.25
CA ASP A 67 -3.25 -7.17 -13.44
C ASP A 67 -4.59 -6.76 -14.06
N PRO A 68 -4.79 -7.02 -15.37
CA PRO A 68 -6.04 -6.68 -16.04
C PRO A 68 -7.25 -7.49 -15.56
N ASN A 69 -7.02 -8.57 -14.78
CA ASN A 69 -8.08 -9.39 -14.19
C ASN A 69 -8.29 -9.12 -12.70
N GLU A 70 -7.65 -8.09 -12.14
CA GLU A 70 -7.84 -7.72 -10.73
C GLU A 70 -9.34 -7.47 -10.46
N ILE A 71 -9.87 -8.20 -9.48
CA ILE A 71 -11.28 -8.14 -9.11
C ILE A 71 -11.62 -6.81 -8.45
N GLY A 72 -10.63 -6.15 -7.85
CA GLY A 72 -10.76 -4.85 -7.21
C GLY A 72 -11.30 -4.88 -5.79
N TYR A 73 -11.48 -6.07 -5.20
CA TYR A 73 -12.07 -6.25 -3.88
C TYR A 73 -11.23 -7.18 -3.03
N VAL A 74 -10.96 -6.75 -1.80
CA VAL A 74 -10.24 -7.51 -0.80
C VAL A 74 -11.20 -8.53 -0.20
N ARG A 75 -10.77 -9.78 -0.03
CA ARG A 75 -11.53 -10.84 0.66
C ARG A 75 -11.12 -10.99 2.12
#